data_AF-B7PP15-F1
#
_entry.id   AF-B7PP15-F1
#
_cell.length_a   1.000
_cell.length_b   1.000
_cell.length_c   1.000
_cell.angle_alpha   90.00
_cell.angle_beta   90.00
_cell.angle_gamma   90.00
#
_symmetry.space_group_name_H-M   'P 1'
#
loop_
_entity.id
_entity.type
_entity.pdbx_description
1 polymer ?
#
loop_
_entity_poly.entity_id
_entity_poly.type
_entity_poly.pdbx_seq_one_letter_code
_entity_poly.pdbx_strand_id
1 'polypeptide(L)'
;MARQRRKELKDVPRKPLAAQHPRQSPNASDDGSMGPWAPQLYTAFKALFSARLCAAVWSSISDCDETFNYWEPTHFLMYGKGLQTWEYSPVYAIRSYAYLWLHVLPGLFYSSLLQSNRVLVFYFMRCILGFACSLCEVYFYRGVLHRFGPVVARTTLVLLLFSTGMFVSSTAYLPSTFSMYATLVATGGWFMGDTRVTVLATAIGALLAPLAGDGRATTLCLGKEWYRFPSSFFLPENWQLAFLESEFRGQLPKPFAQGPHATRLVPRDMNDQNREERSRYVQASQCDYLVDTDGPDVTEREPNYSASPDWEVVSSIKFLDSKRSSLYGRVFYIPFVTERWCSYVNYNLLRRIKADRG
;
A
#
# COMPACT_ATOMS: atom_id res chain seq x y z
N MET A 1 27.91 23.69 -67.80
CA MET A 1 29.12 23.34 -67.02
C MET A 1 29.35 24.39 -65.95
N ALA A 2 29.14 24.07 -64.67
CA ALA A 2 29.70 24.80 -63.54
C ALA A 2 29.48 23.97 -62.27
N ARG A 3 30.46 23.13 -61.96
CA ARG A 3 30.47 22.21 -60.81
C ARG A 3 30.95 23.00 -59.60
N GLN A 4 30.02 23.45 -58.73
CA GLN A 4 30.38 24.11 -57.46
C GLN A 4 31.06 23.08 -56.53
N ARG A 5 32.34 23.32 -56.21
CA ARG A 5 33.14 22.55 -55.25
C ARG A 5 32.55 22.65 -53.85
N ARG A 6 32.12 21.50 -53.31
CA ARG A 6 31.81 21.31 -51.88
C ARG A 6 33.11 21.49 -51.08
N LYS A 7 33.14 22.39 -50.10
CA LYS A 7 34.22 22.47 -49.10
C LYS A 7 34.12 21.26 -48.17
N GLU A 8 35.16 20.45 -48.10
CA GLU A 8 35.30 19.41 -47.08
C GLU A 8 35.57 20.07 -45.71
N LEU A 9 34.79 19.70 -44.69
CA LEU A 9 35.10 20.03 -43.31
C LEU A 9 36.30 19.17 -42.87
N LYS A 10 37.34 19.82 -42.34
CA LYS A 10 38.47 19.14 -41.70
C LYS A 10 37.99 18.44 -40.43
N ASP A 11 38.22 17.13 -40.35
CA ASP A 11 38.03 16.32 -39.16
C ASP A 11 38.90 16.82 -38.00
N VAL A 12 38.26 17.10 -36.86
CA VAL A 12 38.92 17.39 -35.59
C VAL A 12 39.27 16.05 -34.93
N PRO A 13 40.54 15.79 -34.54
CA PRO A 13 40.90 14.51 -33.95
C PRO A 13 40.26 14.37 -32.55
N ARG A 14 39.38 13.37 -32.39
CA ARG A 14 38.88 12.93 -31.08
C ARG A 14 40.03 12.35 -30.27
N LYS A 15 40.42 13.01 -29.18
CA LYS A 15 41.24 12.41 -28.12
C LYS A 15 40.51 11.17 -27.58
N PRO A 16 41.18 10.01 -27.43
CA PRO A 16 40.58 8.87 -26.74
C PRO A 16 40.31 9.27 -25.28
N LEU A 17 39.10 9.03 -24.79
CA LEU A 17 38.84 9.05 -23.34
C LEU A 17 39.69 7.94 -22.72
N ALA A 18 40.72 8.32 -21.97
CA ALA A 18 41.48 7.40 -21.15
C ALA A 18 40.53 6.75 -20.14
N ALA A 19 40.50 5.41 -20.15
CA ALA A 19 39.85 4.62 -19.12
C ALA A 19 40.45 4.99 -17.76
N GLN A 20 39.63 5.53 -16.86
CA GLN A 20 40.04 5.77 -15.48
C GLN A 20 40.20 4.41 -14.79
N HIS A 21 41.45 4.03 -14.53
CA HIS A 21 41.76 2.99 -13.55
C HIS A 21 41.24 3.40 -12.16
N PRO A 22 40.72 2.46 -11.36
CA PRO A 22 40.35 2.75 -9.98
C PRO A 22 41.62 3.15 -9.22
N ARG A 23 41.64 4.35 -8.65
CA ARG A 23 42.70 4.78 -7.74
C ARG A 23 42.72 3.81 -6.56
N GLN A 24 43.79 3.03 -6.45
CA GLN A 24 44.19 2.39 -5.21
C GLN A 24 44.50 3.51 -4.21
N SER A 25 43.82 3.52 -3.07
CA SER A 25 44.07 4.43 -1.96
C SER A 25 45.46 4.14 -1.37
N PRO A 26 46.40 5.09 -1.34
CA PRO A 26 47.59 4.94 -0.52
C PRO A 26 47.18 5.08 0.95
N ASN A 27 47.84 4.30 1.81
CA ASN A 27 47.75 4.34 3.27
C ASN A 27 47.53 5.77 3.79
N ALA A 28 46.39 5.99 4.44
CA ALA A 28 46.11 7.20 5.18
C ALA A 28 46.96 7.21 6.45
N SER A 29 48.14 7.83 6.35
CA SER A 29 48.79 8.43 7.51
C SER A 29 47.89 9.54 8.04
N ASP A 30 47.64 9.44 9.34
CA ASP A 30 47.02 10.41 10.25
C ASP A 30 47.38 11.85 9.87
N ASP A 31 46.42 12.61 9.33
CA ASP A 31 46.52 14.05 9.18
C ASP A 31 45.16 14.68 9.53
N GLY A 32 45.20 15.62 10.47
CA GLY A 32 44.09 16.15 11.25
C GLY A 32 43.11 17.03 10.49
N SER A 33 42.48 16.53 9.43
CA SER A 33 41.24 17.11 8.90
C SER A 33 40.06 16.50 9.66
N MET A 34 39.52 17.25 10.62
CA MET A 34 38.36 16.84 11.42
C MET A 34 37.09 16.93 10.56
N GLY A 35 36.99 16.05 9.55
CA GLY A 35 35.79 15.88 8.75
C GLY A 35 34.62 15.41 9.62
N PRO A 36 33.37 15.62 9.17
CA PRO A 36 32.20 15.21 9.94
C PRO A 36 32.23 13.70 10.22
N TRP A 37 32.15 13.32 11.49
CA TRP A 37 32.18 11.92 11.94
C TRP A 37 30.83 11.21 11.72
N ALA A 38 30.88 9.94 11.33
CA ALA A 38 29.74 9.03 11.31
C ALA A 38 30.10 7.65 11.91
N PRO A 39 29.14 6.95 12.54
CA PRO A 39 29.36 5.61 13.06
C PRO A 39 29.84 4.62 11.98
N GLN A 40 30.82 3.78 12.33
CA GLN A 40 31.24 2.68 11.47
C GLN A 40 30.09 1.68 11.25
N LEU A 41 30.13 0.95 10.13
CA LEU A 41 29.08 -0.02 9.76
C LEU A 41 28.83 -1.06 10.86
N TYR A 42 29.88 -1.53 11.52
CA TYR A 42 29.76 -2.50 12.61
C TYR A 42 29.09 -1.91 13.86
N THR A 43 29.40 -0.65 14.20
CA THR A 43 28.74 0.07 15.30
C THR A 43 27.28 0.33 14.98
N ALA A 44 26.98 0.76 13.74
CA ALA A 44 25.62 0.95 13.27
C ALA A 44 24.83 -0.37 13.29
N PHE A 45 25.43 -1.48 12.86
CA PHE A 45 24.84 -2.81 12.93
C PHE A 45 24.49 -3.21 14.36
N LYS A 46 25.43 -3.08 15.31
CA LYS A 46 25.15 -3.40 16.72
C LYS A 46 24.03 -2.56 17.31
N ALA A 47 23.97 -1.27 16.99
CA ALA A 47 22.92 -0.38 17.48
C ALA A 47 21.56 -0.78 16.90
N LEU A 48 21.47 -0.95 15.57
CA LEU A 48 20.25 -1.33 14.89
C LEU A 48 19.79 -2.71 15.32
N PHE A 49 20.68 -3.71 15.31
CA PHE A 49 20.36 -5.07 15.71
C PHE A 49 19.88 -5.15 17.16
N SER A 50 20.52 -4.43 18.10
CA SER A 50 20.03 -4.31 19.48
C SER A 50 18.60 -3.75 19.52
N ALA A 51 18.32 -2.67 18.78
CA ALA A 51 16.98 -2.10 18.71
C ALA A 51 15.95 -3.08 18.09
N ARG A 52 16.34 -3.88 17.09
CA ARG A 52 15.46 -4.88 16.45
C ARG A 52 15.23 -6.11 17.33
N LEU A 53 16.20 -6.51 18.13
CA LEU A 53 16.00 -7.52 19.17
C LEU A 53 15.04 -7.02 20.25
N CYS A 54 15.14 -5.75 20.63
CA CYS A 54 14.16 -5.13 21.53
C CYS A 54 12.75 -5.19 20.92
N ALA A 55 12.60 -4.86 19.63
CA ALA A 55 11.31 -4.97 18.93
C ALA A 55 10.78 -6.42 18.89
N ALA A 56 11.66 -7.40 18.65
CA ALA A 56 11.29 -8.81 18.60
C ALA A 56 10.66 -9.29 19.93
N VAL A 57 11.16 -8.78 21.07
CA VAL A 57 10.73 -9.19 22.42
C VAL A 57 9.57 -8.34 22.94
N TRP A 58 9.64 -7.01 22.79
CA TRP A 58 8.71 -6.09 23.46
C TRP A 58 7.61 -5.54 22.54
N SER A 59 7.74 -5.61 21.21
CA SER A 59 6.66 -5.16 20.34
C SER A 59 5.52 -6.17 20.38
N SER A 60 4.32 -5.72 20.73
CA SER A 60 3.10 -6.50 20.55
C SER A 60 2.76 -6.64 19.08
N ILE A 61 1.97 -7.66 18.74
CA ILE A 61 1.34 -7.76 17.43
C ILE A 61 0.15 -6.81 17.43
N SER A 62 0.20 -5.78 16.60
CA SER A 62 -0.87 -4.78 16.47
C SER A 62 -1.86 -5.08 15.35
N ASP A 63 -1.48 -5.97 14.42
CA ASP A 63 -2.27 -6.30 13.24
C ASP A 63 -2.90 -7.70 13.36
N CYS A 64 -4.20 -7.78 13.10
CA CYS A 64 -4.93 -9.05 13.12
C CYS A 64 -4.54 -9.94 11.94
N ASP A 65 -4.14 -9.36 10.80
CA ASP A 65 -3.65 -10.11 9.65
C ASP A 65 -2.37 -10.86 9.99
N GLU A 66 -1.43 -10.23 10.68
CA GLU A 66 -0.20 -10.89 11.12
C GLU A 66 -0.53 -12.17 11.92
N THR A 67 -1.49 -12.10 12.83
CA THR A 67 -1.89 -13.23 13.67
C THR A 67 -2.61 -14.32 12.87
N PHE A 68 -3.74 -13.99 12.25
CA PHE A 68 -4.63 -15.00 11.67
C PHE A 68 -4.24 -15.41 10.24
N ASN A 69 -3.58 -14.55 9.48
CA ASN A 69 -3.15 -14.85 8.11
C ASN A 69 -1.71 -15.37 8.04
N TYR A 70 -0.89 -15.26 9.09
CA TYR A 70 0.50 -15.75 9.04
C TYR A 70 0.90 -16.63 10.22
N TRP A 71 0.74 -16.17 11.46
CA TRP A 71 1.12 -16.96 12.63
C TRP A 71 0.28 -18.23 12.78
N GLU A 72 -1.05 -18.15 12.66
CA GLU A 72 -1.97 -19.29 12.80
C GLU A 72 -1.77 -20.36 11.69
N PRO A 73 -1.73 -20.00 10.38
CA PRO A 73 -1.37 -20.94 9.32
C PRO A 73 0.03 -21.54 9.47
N THR A 74 1.02 -20.75 9.92
CA THR A 74 2.37 -21.26 10.20
C THR A 74 2.35 -22.28 11.34
N HIS A 75 1.59 -22.02 12.39
CA HIS A 75 1.39 -22.95 13.49
C HIS A 75 0.69 -24.24 13.02
N PHE A 76 -0.28 -24.15 12.09
CA PHE A 76 -0.87 -25.32 11.45
C PHE A 76 0.15 -26.14 10.65
N LEU A 77 0.96 -25.49 9.81
CA LEU A 77 1.98 -26.18 9.03
C LEU A 77 3.06 -26.85 9.90
N MET A 78 3.40 -26.26 11.04
CA MET A 78 4.42 -26.79 11.95
C MET A 78 3.90 -27.88 12.89
N TYR A 79 2.67 -27.76 13.39
CA TYR A 79 2.16 -28.59 14.49
C TYR A 79 0.83 -29.30 14.20
N GLY A 80 0.25 -29.11 13.02
CA GLY A 80 -1.02 -29.71 12.61
C GLY A 80 -2.26 -29.11 13.29
N LYS A 81 -2.13 -27.97 13.97
CA LYS A 81 -3.24 -27.26 14.64
C LYS A 81 -3.14 -25.78 14.34
N GLY A 82 -4.25 -25.09 14.13
CA GLY A 82 -4.27 -23.64 13.91
C GLY A 82 -5.58 -23.21 13.27
N LEU A 83 -5.78 -21.91 13.20
CA LEU A 83 -6.92 -21.30 12.53
C LEU A 83 -6.59 -20.98 11.07
N GLN A 84 -7.59 -21.09 10.20
CA GLN A 84 -7.48 -20.76 8.78
C GLN A 84 -8.49 -19.66 8.43
N THR A 85 -8.04 -18.64 7.71
CA THR A 85 -8.89 -17.64 7.08
C THR A 85 -9.33 -18.10 5.70
N TRP A 86 -10.42 -17.53 5.19
CA TRP A 86 -10.93 -17.82 3.84
C TRP A 86 -9.90 -17.52 2.74
N GLU A 87 -8.92 -16.67 3.00
CA GLU A 87 -7.88 -16.25 2.05
C GLU A 87 -6.94 -17.39 1.62
N TYR A 88 -6.77 -18.40 2.46
CA TYR A 88 -6.02 -19.63 2.16
C TYR A 88 -6.90 -20.78 1.64
N SER A 89 -8.22 -20.60 1.61
CA SER A 89 -9.12 -21.60 1.07
C SER A 89 -8.79 -21.84 -0.41
N PRO A 90 -8.67 -23.10 -0.87
CA PRO A 90 -8.44 -23.40 -2.30
C PRO A 90 -9.49 -22.80 -3.24
N VAL A 91 -10.69 -22.50 -2.72
CA VAL A 91 -11.78 -21.88 -3.48
C VAL A 91 -11.46 -20.43 -3.87
N TYR A 92 -10.80 -19.68 -2.99
CA TYR A 92 -10.49 -18.25 -3.20
C TYR A 92 -9.02 -18.02 -3.55
N ALA A 93 -8.11 -18.82 -2.99
CA ALA A 93 -6.68 -18.86 -3.28
C ALA A 93 -5.99 -17.49 -3.34
N ILE A 94 -6.38 -16.57 -2.46
CA ILE A 94 -5.86 -15.19 -2.43
C ILE A 94 -4.43 -15.16 -1.87
N ARG A 95 -4.13 -16.01 -0.88
CA ARG A 95 -2.78 -16.11 -0.30
C ARG A 95 -2.14 -17.45 -0.62
N SER A 96 -0.85 -17.40 -0.93
CA SER A 96 -0.03 -18.57 -1.21
C SER A 96 0.66 -19.07 0.06
N TYR A 97 0.60 -20.39 0.28
CA TYR A 97 1.38 -21.06 1.33
C TYR A 97 2.90 -20.96 1.12
N ALA A 98 3.36 -20.61 -0.09
CA ALA A 98 4.80 -20.49 -0.39
C ALA A 98 5.53 -19.50 0.53
N TYR A 99 4.88 -18.37 0.85
CA TYR A 99 5.45 -17.37 1.77
C TYR A 99 5.58 -17.92 3.21
N LEU A 100 4.61 -18.72 3.65
CA LEU A 100 4.65 -19.36 4.98
C LEU A 100 5.79 -20.37 5.05
N TRP A 101 5.99 -21.17 3.99
CA TRP A 101 7.04 -22.18 3.94
C TRP A 101 8.44 -21.59 4.11
N LEU A 102 8.69 -20.36 3.65
CA LEU A 102 9.97 -19.65 3.87
C LEU A 102 10.32 -19.54 5.37
N HIS A 103 9.30 -19.43 6.23
CA HIS A 103 9.46 -19.22 7.67
C HIS A 103 9.28 -20.51 8.47
N VAL A 104 8.41 -21.41 8.00
CA VAL A 104 8.22 -22.74 8.59
C VAL A 104 9.55 -23.51 8.64
N LEU A 105 10.38 -23.41 7.60
CA LEU A 105 11.66 -24.13 7.54
C LEU A 105 12.62 -23.76 8.70
N PRO A 106 12.97 -22.47 8.94
CA PRO A 106 13.70 -22.07 10.15
C PRO A 106 13.01 -22.49 11.45
N GLY A 107 11.67 -22.42 11.51
CA GLY A 107 10.90 -22.82 12.69
C GLY A 107 11.04 -24.29 13.02
N LEU A 108 10.92 -25.16 12.02
CA LEU A 108 11.08 -26.61 12.16
C LEU A 108 12.51 -26.97 12.54
N PHE A 109 13.50 -26.27 11.97
CA PHE A 109 14.91 -26.44 12.35
C PHE A 109 15.12 -26.16 13.85
N TYR A 110 14.59 -25.05 14.36
CA TYR A 110 14.67 -24.73 15.78
C TYR A 110 13.95 -25.76 16.65
N SER A 111 12.71 -26.11 16.28
CA SER A 111 11.89 -27.06 17.02
C SER A 111 12.50 -28.47 17.06
N SER A 112 13.28 -28.84 16.04
CA SER A 112 13.94 -30.15 15.96
C SER A 112 15.27 -30.20 16.70
N LEU A 113 16.00 -29.08 16.82
CA LEU A 113 17.39 -29.08 17.32
C LEU A 113 17.53 -28.63 18.78
N LEU A 114 16.75 -27.63 19.22
CA LEU A 114 17.00 -26.95 20.50
C LEU A 114 15.94 -27.31 21.56
N GLN A 115 14.66 -26.93 21.37
CA GLN A 115 13.56 -27.20 22.30
C GLN A 115 12.17 -27.11 21.62
N SER A 116 11.17 -27.83 22.15
CA SER A 116 9.78 -27.87 21.63
C SER A 116 8.84 -26.81 22.23
N ASN A 117 9.38 -25.79 22.92
CA ASN A 117 8.54 -24.72 23.48
C ASN A 117 8.11 -23.77 22.35
N ARG A 118 6.81 -23.79 22.06
CA ARG A 118 6.20 -23.02 20.96
C ARG A 118 6.38 -21.51 21.13
N VAL A 119 6.42 -21.02 22.36
CA VAL A 119 6.66 -19.60 22.66
C VAL A 119 8.09 -19.20 22.28
N LEU A 120 9.07 -20.09 22.49
CA LEU A 120 10.45 -19.82 22.07
C LEU A 120 10.61 -19.83 20.55
N VAL A 121 9.89 -20.71 19.85
CA VAL A 121 9.85 -20.71 18.38
C VAL A 121 9.32 -19.38 17.84
N PHE A 122 8.26 -18.84 18.45
CA PHE A 122 7.71 -17.53 18.11
C PHE A 122 8.75 -16.41 18.24
N TYR A 123 9.40 -16.29 19.40
CA TYR A 123 10.44 -15.27 19.60
C TYR A 123 11.68 -15.51 18.72
N PHE A 124 12.05 -16.76 18.48
CA PHE A 124 13.16 -17.11 17.59
C PHE A 124 12.91 -16.61 16.16
N MET A 125 11.71 -16.85 15.61
CA MET A 125 11.33 -16.33 14.30
C MET A 125 11.37 -14.79 14.25
N ARG A 126 10.86 -14.12 15.29
CA ARG A 126 10.93 -12.65 15.39
C ARG A 126 12.37 -12.13 15.46
N CYS A 127 13.26 -12.84 16.14
CA CYS A 127 14.69 -12.52 16.17
C CYS A 127 15.37 -12.69 14.81
N ILE A 128 15.00 -13.71 14.02
CA ILE A 128 15.49 -13.86 12.64
C ILE A 128 15.04 -12.69 11.78
N LEU A 129 13.77 -12.28 11.87
CA LEU A 129 13.25 -11.10 11.16
C LEU A 129 14.02 -9.83 11.57
N GLY A 130 14.21 -9.61 12.87
CA GLY A 130 14.98 -8.48 13.38
C GLY A 130 16.44 -8.47 12.91
N PHE A 131 17.08 -9.64 12.85
CA PHE A 131 18.42 -9.79 12.28
C PHE A 131 18.45 -9.43 10.79
N ALA A 132 17.54 -10.00 9.99
CA ALA A 132 17.43 -9.71 8.56
C ALA A 132 17.18 -8.22 8.31
N CYS A 133 16.27 -7.60 9.07
CA CYS A 133 16.02 -6.15 9.02
C CYS A 133 17.30 -5.36 9.26
N SER A 134 18.05 -5.68 10.32
CA SER A 134 19.26 -4.94 10.67
C SER A 134 20.35 -5.02 9.59
N LEU A 135 20.47 -6.14 8.88
CA LEU A 135 21.38 -6.27 7.73
C LEU A 135 20.95 -5.36 6.56
N CYS A 136 19.65 -5.32 6.27
CA CYS A 136 19.09 -4.47 5.22
C CYS A 136 19.26 -2.97 5.54
N GLU A 137 19.00 -2.58 6.79
CA GLU A 137 19.18 -1.20 7.26
C GLU A 137 20.63 -0.76 7.23
N VAL A 138 21.58 -1.62 7.61
CA VAL A 138 23.02 -1.31 7.54
C VAL A 138 23.49 -1.16 6.10
N TYR A 139 22.98 -2.00 5.19
CA TYR A 139 23.28 -1.88 3.76
C TYR A 139 22.74 -0.56 3.18
N PHE A 140 21.52 -0.17 3.57
CA PHE A 140 20.95 1.13 3.22
C PHE A 140 21.78 2.30 3.80
N TYR A 141 22.13 2.24 5.08
CA TYR A 141 22.98 3.22 5.76
C TYR A 141 24.35 3.37 5.07
N ARG A 142 24.96 2.26 4.64
CA ARG A 142 26.21 2.26 3.86
C ARG A 142 26.03 3.03 2.56
N GLY A 143 24.93 2.81 1.84
CA GLY A 143 24.61 3.55 0.61
C GLY A 143 24.45 5.05 0.86
N VAL A 144 23.73 5.43 1.91
CA VAL A 144 23.56 6.85 2.29
C VAL A 144 24.90 7.49 2.63
N LEU A 145 25.74 6.80 3.40
CA LEU A 145 27.08 7.26 3.75
C LEU A 145 27.96 7.46 2.51
N HIS A 146 27.89 6.54 1.55
CA HIS A 146 28.64 6.62 0.30
C HIS A 146 28.18 7.78 -0.59
N ARG A 147 26.87 8.03 -0.69
CA ARG A 147 26.29 9.00 -1.64
C ARG A 147 26.15 10.42 -1.11
N PHE A 148 25.76 10.58 0.15
CA PHE A 148 25.40 11.86 0.76
C PHE A 148 26.35 12.30 1.89
N GLY A 149 27.27 11.43 2.28
CA GLY A 149 28.31 11.72 3.26
C GLY A 149 27.89 11.52 4.73
N PRO A 150 28.82 11.79 5.67
CA PRO A 150 28.69 11.39 7.08
C PRO A 150 27.54 12.03 7.86
N VAL A 151 27.24 13.32 7.60
CA VAL A 151 26.22 14.06 8.35
C VAL A 151 24.83 13.51 8.07
N VAL A 152 24.49 13.31 6.79
CA VAL A 152 23.19 12.76 6.38
C VAL A 152 23.05 11.33 6.88
N ALA A 153 24.09 10.51 6.74
CA ALA A 153 24.09 9.13 7.22
C ALA A 153 23.82 9.04 8.73
N ARG A 154 24.47 9.89 9.55
CA ARG A 154 24.24 9.93 11.00
C ARG A 154 22.79 10.28 11.33
N THR A 155 22.21 11.28 10.67
CA THR A 155 20.80 11.64 10.85
C THR A 155 19.88 10.49 10.44
N THR A 156 20.15 9.84 9.30
CA THR A 156 19.40 8.65 8.87
C THR A 156 19.48 7.53 9.90
N LEU A 157 20.65 7.25 10.47
CA LEU A 157 20.80 6.22 11.49
C LEU A 157 19.99 6.52 12.76
N VAL A 158 20.00 7.77 13.22
CA VAL A 158 19.16 8.21 14.36
C VAL A 158 17.68 8.02 14.02
N LEU A 159 17.23 8.42 12.83
CA LEU A 159 15.84 8.24 12.42
C LEU A 159 15.46 6.75 12.32
N LEU A 160 16.34 5.88 11.82
CA LEU A 160 16.09 4.45 11.78
C LEU A 160 15.96 3.84 13.19
N LEU A 161 16.85 4.22 14.11
CA LEU A 161 16.85 3.72 15.49
C LEU A 161 15.61 4.13 16.30
N PHE A 162 15.17 5.38 16.14
CA PHE A 162 14.09 5.95 16.96
C PHE A 162 12.74 6.07 16.23
N SER A 163 12.65 5.60 14.98
CA SER A 163 11.38 5.53 14.27
C SER A 163 10.50 4.44 14.87
N THR A 164 9.33 4.86 15.38
CA THR A 164 8.28 3.96 15.89
C THR A 164 7.79 3.01 14.80
N GLY A 165 7.62 3.52 13.58
CA GLY A 165 7.22 2.72 12.42
C GLY A 165 8.21 1.60 12.14
N MET A 166 9.51 1.90 12.11
CA MET A 166 10.55 0.88 11.93
C MET A 166 10.61 -0.09 13.11
N PHE A 167 10.40 0.39 14.35
CA PHE A 167 10.38 -0.48 15.53
C PHE A 167 9.31 -1.56 15.41
N VAL A 168 8.08 -1.18 15.07
CA VAL A 168 6.96 -2.12 14.92
C VAL A 168 7.09 -2.99 13.66
N SER A 169 7.40 -2.39 12.50
CA SER A 169 7.42 -3.12 11.22
C SER A 169 8.61 -4.07 11.09
N SER A 170 9.74 -3.79 11.76
CA SER A 170 10.97 -4.57 11.59
C SER A 170 10.85 -6.05 11.95
N THR A 171 9.94 -6.43 12.85
CA THR A 171 9.75 -7.82 13.28
C THR A 171 8.33 -8.32 13.04
N ALA A 172 7.54 -7.58 12.25
CA ALA A 172 6.19 -7.97 11.88
C ALA A 172 6.24 -9.06 10.81
N TYR A 173 5.52 -10.17 11.02
CA TYR A 173 5.52 -11.29 10.10
C TYR A 173 4.52 -11.08 8.95
N LEU A 174 4.87 -10.18 8.02
CA LEU A 174 4.03 -9.75 6.90
C LEU A 174 4.84 -9.63 5.60
N PRO A 175 4.27 -9.91 4.42
CA PRO A 175 4.92 -9.68 3.12
C PRO A 175 5.36 -8.23 2.91
N SER A 176 4.62 -7.28 3.48
CA SER A 176 4.98 -5.86 3.49
C SER A 176 6.32 -5.59 4.19
N THR A 177 6.64 -6.34 5.24
CA THR A 177 7.95 -6.28 5.92
C THR A 177 9.09 -6.71 4.99
N PHE A 178 8.89 -7.77 4.20
CA PHE A 178 9.89 -8.22 3.21
C PHE A 178 10.04 -7.23 2.06
N SER A 179 8.94 -6.62 1.61
CA SER A 179 8.98 -5.53 0.63
C SER A 179 9.75 -4.33 1.16
N MET A 180 9.58 -3.98 2.44
CA MET A 180 10.36 -2.94 3.11
C MET A 180 11.85 -3.30 3.13
N TYR A 181 12.23 -4.53 3.49
CA TYR A 181 13.62 -4.98 3.46
C TYR A 181 14.22 -4.88 2.06
N ALA A 182 13.50 -5.39 1.06
CA ALA A 182 13.91 -5.34 -0.33
C ALA A 182 14.07 -3.90 -0.83
N THR A 183 13.18 -2.99 -0.41
CA THR A 183 13.26 -1.57 -0.74
C THR A 183 14.48 -0.89 -0.13
N LEU A 184 14.82 -1.21 1.14
CA LEU A 184 16.04 -0.74 1.79
C LEU A 184 17.29 -1.21 1.03
N VAL A 185 17.35 -2.48 0.66
CA VAL A 185 18.46 -3.04 -0.11
C VAL A 185 18.54 -2.42 -1.51
N ALA A 186 17.42 -2.30 -2.22
CA ALA A 186 17.36 -1.72 -3.55
C ALA A 186 17.86 -0.27 -3.55
N THR A 187 17.39 0.54 -2.59
CA THR A 187 17.77 1.94 -2.43
C THR A 187 19.23 2.08 -2.00
N GLY A 188 19.70 1.22 -1.09
CA GLY A 188 21.11 1.16 -0.69
C GLY A 188 22.04 0.83 -1.87
N GLY A 189 21.66 -0.18 -2.68
CA GLY A 189 22.39 -0.57 -3.89
C GLY A 189 22.43 0.56 -4.91
N TRP A 190 21.31 1.28 -5.07
CA TRP A 190 21.21 2.42 -5.98
C TRP A 190 22.17 3.54 -5.57
N PHE A 191 22.25 3.85 -4.27
CA PHE A 191 23.19 4.86 -3.76
C PHE A 191 24.66 4.46 -3.90
N MET A 192 24.96 3.17 -3.94
CA MET A 192 26.31 2.66 -4.22
C MET A 192 26.62 2.52 -5.72
N GLY A 193 25.62 2.64 -6.59
CA GLY A 193 25.74 2.43 -8.03
C GLY A 193 25.76 0.95 -8.45
N ASP A 194 25.34 0.03 -7.58
CA ASP A 194 25.26 -1.40 -7.90
C ASP A 194 23.90 -1.74 -8.51
N THR A 195 23.83 -1.67 -9.84
CA THR A 195 22.59 -1.96 -10.59
C THR A 195 22.13 -3.41 -10.42
N ARG A 196 23.03 -4.37 -10.19
CA ARG A 196 22.66 -5.79 -10.09
C ARG A 196 21.90 -6.04 -8.81
N VAL A 197 22.40 -5.54 -7.69
CA VAL A 197 21.72 -5.65 -6.40
C VAL A 197 20.42 -4.87 -6.40
N THR A 198 20.38 -3.67 -6.99
CA THR A 198 19.14 -2.89 -7.08
C THR A 198 18.07 -3.63 -7.87
N VAL A 199 18.37 -4.11 -9.08
CA VAL A 199 17.37 -4.80 -9.92
C VAL A 199 16.90 -6.09 -9.25
N LEU A 200 17.81 -6.89 -8.68
CA LEU A 200 17.47 -8.12 -7.99
C LEU A 200 16.59 -7.86 -6.75
N ALA A 201 16.97 -6.89 -5.92
CA ALA A 201 16.21 -6.54 -4.72
C ALA A 201 14.83 -5.97 -5.07
N THR A 202 14.72 -5.12 -6.10
CA THR A 202 13.43 -4.63 -6.59
C THR A 202 12.57 -5.77 -7.13
N ALA A 203 13.14 -6.73 -7.88
CA ALA A 203 12.40 -7.89 -8.37
C ALA A 203 11.92 -8.79 -7.22
N ILE A 204 12.77 -9.09 -6.24
CA ILE A 204 12.40 -9.85 -5.04
C ILE A 204 11.31 -9.11 -4.25
N GLY A 205 11.46 -7.80 -4.07
CA GLY A 205 10.46 -6.97 -3.42
C GLY A 205 9.12 -6.98 -4.14
N ALA A 206 9.09 -6.96 -5.47
CA ALA A 206 7.86 -7.04 -6.26
C ALA A 206 7.21 -8.43 -6.22
N LEU A 207 8.01 -9.49 -6.15
CA LEU A 207 7.53 -10.88 -6.07
C LEU A 207 7.03 -11.26 -4.67
N LEU A 208 7.65 -10.69 -3.61
CA LEU A 208 7.38 -10.99 -2.21
C LEU A 208 6.54 -9.94 -1.50
N ALA A 209 6.40 -8.72 -2.04
CA ALA A 209 5.25 -7.90 -1.71
C ALA A 209 4.00 -8.77 -1.93
N PRO A 210 2.88 -8.51 -1.24
CA PRO A 210 1.62 -8.96 -1.80
C PRO A 210 1.67 -8.46 -3.24
N LEU A 211 1.72 -9.38 -4.21
CA LEU A 211 1.15 -9.11 -5.51
C LEU A 211 -0.22 -8.60 -5.10
N ALA A 212 -0.40 -7.28 -5.12
CA ALA A 212 -1.71 -6.68 -4.98
C ALA A 212 -2.46 -7.43 -6.05
N GLY A 213 -3.25 -8.42 -5.62
CA GLY A 213 -3.88 -9.32 -6.53
C GLY A 213 -4.62 -8.40 -7.45
N ASP A 214 -4.47 -8.59 -8.76
CA ASP A 214 -5.36 -7.99 -9.74
C ASP A 214 -6.72 -8.71 -9.58
N GLY A 215 -7.28 -8.54 -8.38
CA GLY A 215 -8.61 -8.90 -8.00
C GLY A 215 -9.46 -7.88 -8.71
N ARG A 216 -10.16 -8.35 -9.73
CA ARG A 216 -11.24 -7.65 -10.45
C ARG A 216 -11.72 -6.43 -9.68
N ALA A 217 -11.35 -5.24 -10.15
CA ALA A 217 -11.60 -3.98 -9.43
C ALA A 217 -13.07 -3.89 -9.02
N THR A 218 -13.33 -3.88 -7.72
CA THR A 218 -14.70 -3.86 -7.20
C THR A 218 -15.25 -2.46 -7.38
N THR A 219 -16.36 -2.34 -8.11
CA THR A 219 -16.91 -1.04 -8.49
C THR A 219 -17.99 -0.63 -7.50
N LEU A 220 -17.72 0.42 -6.71
CA LEU A 220 -18.68 1.09 -5.85
C LEU A 220 -19.33 2.24 -6.63
N CYS A 221 -20.65 2.18 -6.78
CA CYS A 221 -21.40 3.20 -7.50
C CYS A 221 -22.15 4.12 -6.54
N LEU A 222 -22.19 5.41 -6.89
CA LEU A 222 -22.96 6.44 -6.21
C LEU A 222 -23.96 7.07 -7.18
N GLY A 223 -25.19 7.30 -6.72
CA GLY A 223 -26.23 8.00 -7.49
C GLY A 223 -26.57 9.35 -6.89
N LYS A 224 -27.79 9.47 -6.35
CA LYS A 224 -28.40 10.72 -5.88
C LYS A 224 -27.69 11.41 -4.71
N GLU A 225 -26.95 10.65 -3.88
CA GLU A 225 -26.24 11.17 -2.70
C GLU A 225 -24.72 11.21 -2.89
N TRP A 226 -24.23 11.29 -4.13
CA TRP A 226 -22.79 11.27 -4.44
C TRP A 226 -21.97 12.31 -3.65
N TYR A 227 -22.55 13.47 -3.34
CA TYR A 227 -21.90 14.58 -2.65
C TYR A 227 -21.67 14.31 -1.15
N ARG A 228 -22.25 13.24 -0.59
CA ARG A 228 -22.05 12.83 0.81
C ARG A 228 -20.91 11.84 0.98
N PHE A 229 -20.39 11.27 -0.11
CA PHE A 229 -19.27 10.36 -0.05
C PHE A 229 -17.99 11.12 0.34
N PRO A 230 -17.29 10.71 1.41
CA PRO A 230 -16.21 11.50 1.98
C PRO A 230 -14.97 11.51 1.08
N SER A 231 -14.46 10.34 0.70
CA SER A 231 -13.27 10.23 -0.16
C SER A 231 -12.97 8.79 -0.55
N SER A 232 -12.29 8.60 -1.69
CA SER A 232 -11.75 7.30 -2.11
C SER A 232 -10.66 6.77 -1.16
N PHE A 233 -10.10 7.60 -0.27
CA PHE A 233 -9.17 7.17 0.79
C PHE A 233 -9.78 6.15 1.77
N PHE A 234 -11.11 6.07 1.87
CA PHE A 234 -11.81 5.11 2.73
C PHE A 234 -12.20 3.81 2.03
N LEU A 235 -11.83 3.65 0.76
CA LEU A 235 -12.08 2.42 0.02
C LEU A 235 -10.89 1.46 0.18
N PRO A 236 -11.13 0.14 0.29
CA PRO A 236 -10.06 -0.85 0.28
C PRO A 236 -9.24 -0.80 -1.01
N GLU A 237 -8.05 -1.43 -0.98
CA GLU A 237 -7.25 -1.62 -2.19
C GLU A 237 -8.07 -2.39 -3.25
N ASN A 238 -7.90 -2.03 -4.54
CA ASN A 238 -8.65 -2.56 -5.69
C ASN A 238 -10.14 -2.19 -5.77
N TRP A 239 -10.60 -1.17 -5.05
CA TRP A 239 -11.95 -0.62 -5.23
C TRP A 239 -11.90 0.64 -6.09
N GLN A 240 -12.87 0.78 -6.99
CA GLN A 240 -13.02 1.96 -7.83
C GLN A 240 -14.39 2.61 -7.64
N LEU A 241 -14.41 3.94 -7.64
CA LEU A 241 -15.63 4.73 -7.54
C LEU A 241 -16.19 5.03 -8.92
N ALA A 242 -17.50 4.84 -9.11
CA ALA A 242 -18.22 5.22 -10.31
C ALA A 242 -19.53 5.94 -9.97
N PHE A 243 -20.12 6.62 -10.96
CA PHE A 243 -21.35 7.37 -10.78
C PHE A 243 -22.48 6.78 -11.64
N LEU A 244 -23.69 6.72 -11.09
CA LEU A 244 -24.91 6.48 -11.84
C LEU A 244 -25.53 7.81 -12.29
N GLU A 245 -26.30 7.77 -13.38
CA GLU A 245 -27.12 8.91 -13.77
C GLU A 245 -28.15 9.21 -12.68
N SER A 246 -28.32 10.48 -12.34
CA SER A 246 -29.24 10.97 -11.30
C SER A 246 -29.91 12.27 -11.77
N GLU A 247 -30.74 12.90 -10.94
CA GLU A 247 -31.35 14.19 -11.28
C GLU A 247 -30.34 15.36 -11.26
N PHE A 248 -29.10 15.11 -10.80
CA PHE A 248 -28.04 16.11 -10.83
C PHE A 248 -27.55 16.38 -12.25
N ARG A 249 -27.68 17.63 -12.71
CA ARG A 249 -27.35 18.07 -14.09
C ARG A 249 -26.03 18.85 -14.22
N GLY A 250 -25.16 18.78 -13.21
CA GLY A 250 -23.83 19.39 -13.23
C GLY A 250 -22.75 18.43 -13.73
N GLN A 251 -21.51 18.92 -13.86
CA GLN A 251 -20.37 18.08 -14.20
C GLN A 251 -19.87 17.33 -12.96
N LEU A 252 -19.81 15.99 -13.06
CA LEU A 252 -19.21 15.14 -12.02
C LEU A 252 -17.70 14.97 -12.19
N PRO A 253 -16.96 14.71 -11.09
CA PRO A 253 -15.53 14.45 -11.14
C PRO A 253 -15.17 13.26 -12.03
N LYS A 254 -13.97 13.30 -12.63
CA LYS A 254 -13.41 12.22 -13.45
C LYS A 254 -12.22 11.58 -12.73
N PRO A 255 -11.99 10.27 -12.85
CA PRO A 255 -10.73 9.65 -12.46
C PRO A 255 -9.53 10.29 -13.18
N PHE A 256 -8.40 10.39 -12.48
CA PHE A 256 -7.13 10.77 -13.10
C PHE A 256 -6.67 9.71 -14.11
N ALA A 257 -5.89 10.14 -15.11
CA ALA A 257 -5.22 9.21 -16.00
C ALA A 257 -4.20 8.33 -15.22
N GLN A 258 -3.87 7.17 -15.74
CA GLN A 258 -2.86 6.30 -15.13
C GLN A 258 -1.45 6.74 -15.55
N GLY A 259 -0.47 6.60 -14.65
CA GLY A 259 0.96 6.81 -14.92
C GLY A 259 1.54 8.15 -14.42
N PRO A 260 2.86 8.34 -14.57
CA PRO A 260 3.62 9.43 -13.94
C PRO A 260 3.34 10.84 -14.50
N HIS A 261 2.65 10.94 -15.65
CA HIS A 261 2.28 12.20 -16.29
C HIS A 261 0.81 12.57 -16.12
N ALA A 262 0.05 11.82 -15.33
CA ALA A 262 -1.40 11.97 -15.16
C ALA A 262 -1.84 13.40 -14.81
N THR A 263 -1.07 14.09 -13.97
CA THR A 263 -1.37 15.46 -13.50
C THR A 263 -1.11 16.55 -14.53
N ARG A 264 -0.44 16.22 -15.64
CA ARG A 264 -0.11 17.16 -16.73
C ARG A 264 -0.96 16.97 -17.97
N LEU A 265 -1.74 15.88 -18.02
CA LEU A 265 -2.63 15.59 -19.14
C LEU A 265 -3.90 16.43 -19.02
N VAL A 266 -4.27 17.11 -20.09
CA VAL A 266 -5.56 17.82 -20.16
C VAL A 266 -6.67 16.78 -20.25
N PRO A 267 -7.58 16.69 -19.27
CA PRO A 267 -8.65 15.71 -19.29
C PRO A 267 -9.65 16.05 -20.41
N ARG A 268 -10.01 15.04 -21.20
CA ARG A 268 -11.09 15.16 -22.20
C ARG A 268 -12.45 15.26 -21.52
N ASP A 269 -13.38 15.92 -22.21
CA ASP A 269 -14.79 16.01 -21.83
C ASP A 269 -14.98 16.74 -20.48
N MET A 270 -14.16 17.76 -20.21
CA MET A 270 -14.33 18.68 -19.09
C MET A 270 -14.76 20.04 -19.64
N ASN A 271 -15.66 20.73 -18.94
CA ASN A 271 -16.12 22.06 -19.34
C ASN A 271 -16.12 23.00 -18.13
N ASP A 272 -15.82 24.28 -18.38
CA ASP A 272 -15.73 25.34 -17.37
C ASP A 272 -17.09 25.94 -16.99
N GLN A 273 -18.18 25.42 -17.55
CA GLN A 273 -19.54 25.90 -17.34
C GLN A 273 -20.37 24.97 -16.45
N ASN A 274 -19.73 23.96 -15.84
CA ASN A 274 -20.37 22.94 -15.01
C ASN A 274 -21.59 22.28 -15.67
N ARG A 275 -21.59 22.15 -17.00
CA ARG A 275 -22.65 21.48 -17.75
C ARG A 275 -22.53 19.97 -17.59
N GLU A 276 -23.67 19.28 -17.51
CA GLU A 276 -23.74 17.81 -17.48
C GLU A 276 -22.83 17.17 -18.53
N GLU A 277 -22.06 16.18 -18.09
CA GLU A 277 -21.21 15.37 -18.95
C GLU A 277 -21.55 13.89 -18.76
N ARG A 278 -22.18 13.30 -19.78
CA ARG A 278 -22.73 11.94 -19.70
C ARG A 278 -21.69 10.84 -19.71
N SER A 279 -20.47 11.13 -20.17
CA SER A 279 -19.35 10.16 -20.12
C SER A 279 -18.90 9.80 -18.70
N ARG A 280 -19.46 10.43 -17.66
CA ARG A 280 -19.18 10.11 -16.24
C ARG A 280 -20.02 8.97 -15.69
N TYR A 281 -21.11 8.61 -16.37
CA TYR A 281 -22.05 7.64 -15.86
C TYR A 281 -21.73 6.22 -16.31
N VAL A 282 -21.89 5.26 -15.40
CA VAL A 282 -21.90 3.83 -15.68
C VAL A 282 -23.32 3.29 -15.55
N GLN A 283 -23.58 2.13 -16.15
CA GLN A 283 -24.84 1.44 -15.94
C GLN A 283 -24.84 0.72 -14.59
N ALA A 284 -25.99 0.65 -13.92
CA ALA A 284 -26.13 -0.06 -12.65
C ALA A 284 -25.69 -1.55 -12.72
N SER A 285 -25.76 -2.17 -13.90
CA SER A 285 -25.30 -3.54 -14.16
C SER A 285 -23.77 -3.72 -14.06
N GLN A 286 -22.99 -2.64 -14.14
CA GLN A 286 -21.52 -2.65 -14.06
C GLN A 286 -21.02 -2.47 -12.62
N CYS A 287 -21.91 -2.18 -11.68
CA CYS A 287 -21.61 -1.93 -10.28
C CYS A 287 -21.66 -3.23 -9.48
N ASP A 288 -20.69 -3.43 -8.58
CA ASP A 288 -20.71 -4.54 -7.62
C ASP A 288 -21.41 -4.13 -6.32
N TYR A 289 -21.22 -2.88 -5.91
CA TYR A 289 -21.87 -2.25 -4.76
C TYR A 289 -22.50 -0.92 -5.16
N LEU A 290 -23.58 -0.55 -4.48
CA LEU A 290 -24.29 0.70 -4.68
C LEU A 290 -24.67 1.29 -3.33
N VAL A 291 -24.41 2.57 -3.14
CA VAL A 291 -24.93 3.33 -1.98
C VAL A 291 -26.15 4.10 -2.43
N ASP A 292 -27.28 3.84 -1.79
CA ASP A 292 -28.55 4.47 -2.14
C ASP A 292 -29.43 4.76 -0.91
N THR A 293 -30.37 5.69 -1.05
CA THR A 293 -31.34 6.05 0.00
C THR A 293 -32.75 5.66 -0.43
N ASP A 294 -33.49 4.95 0.42
CA ASP A 294 -34.90 4.62 0.18
C ASP A 294 -35.80 5.82 0.48
N GLY A 295 -35.74 6.81 -0.40
CA GLY A 295 -36.58 8.00 -0.35
C GLY A 295 -37.93 7.78 -1.04
N PRO A 296 -38.97 8.51 -0.64
CA PRO A 296 -40.28 8.51 -1.32
C PRO A 296 -40.26 9.24 -2.67
N ASP A 297 -39.23 10.03 -2.95
CA ASP A 297 -39.09 10.81 -4.18
C ASP A 297 -38.41 9.93 -5.26
N VAL A 298 -39.17 9.03 -5.88
CA VAL A 298 -38.67 8.11 -6.92
C VAL A 298 -38.84 8.72 -8.31
N THR A 299 -37.77 8.74 -9.11
CA THR A 299 -37.80 9.16 -10.53
C THR A 299 -37.30 8.05 -11.44
N GLU A 300 -37.44 8.21 -12.76
CA GLU A 300 -36.87 7.26 -13.74
C GLU A 300 -35.35 7.13 -13.62
N ARG A 301 -34.66 8.20 -13.18
CA ARG A 301 -33.20 8.24 -13.03
C ARG A 301 -32.73 7.86 -11.63
N GLU A 302 -33.58 8.07 -10.63
CA GLU A 302 -33.34 7.71 -9.24
C GLU A 302 -34.35 6.65 -8.77
N PRO A 303 -34.36 5.45 -9.38
CA PRO A 303 -35.26 4.39 -8.99
C PRO A 303 -34.93 3.87 -7.59
N ASN A 304 -35.88 3.19 -6.97
CA ASN A 304 -35.62 2.51 -5.69
C ASN A 304 -34.85 1.19 -5.93
N TYR A 305 -33.52 1.24 -5.80
CA TYR A 305 -32.66 0.09 -6.09
C TYR A 305 -32.80 -1.04 -5.07
N SER A 306 -33.16 -0.75 -3.81
CA SER A 306 -33.35 -1.78 -2.78
C SER A 306 -34.56 -2.68 -3.03
N ALA A 307 -35.54 -2.19 -3.81
CA ALA A 307 -36.73 -2.96 -4.20
C ALA A 307 -36.52 -3.82 -5.45
N SER A 308 -35.39 -3.66 -6.16
CA SER A 308 -35.08 -4.43 -7.36
C SER A 308 -34.52 -5.82 -7.00
N PRO A 309 -34.89 -6.89 -7.73
CA PRO A 309 -34.36 -8.24 -7.50
C PRO A 309 -32.87 -8.39 -7.80
N ASP A 310 -32.24 -7.39 -8.46
CA ASP A 310 -30.82 -7.42 -8.80
C ASP A 310 -29.90 -7.08 -7.60
N TRP A 311 -30.48 -6.60 -6.49
CA TRP A 311 -29.75 -6.01 -5.38
C TRP A 311 -30.14 -6.61 -4.04
N GLU A 312 -29.13 -6.81 -3.19
CA GLU A 312 -29.25 -7.28 -1.83
C GLU A 312 -28.82 -6.17 -0.86
N VAL A 313 -29.62 -5.89 0.17
CA VAL A 313 -29.28 -4.92 1.21
C VAL A 313 -28.26 -5.54 2.17
N VAL A 314 -27.00 -5.09 2.10
CA VAL A 314 -25.92 -5.56 2.99
C VAL A 314 -25.97 -4.86 4.34
N SER A 315 -26.20 -3.55 4.33
CA SER A 315 -26.28 -2.74 5.53
C SER A 315 -27.28 -1.62 5.31
N SER A 316 -28.06 -1.31 6.35
CA SER A 316 -29.05 -0.24 6.33
C SER A 316 -28.95 0.54 7.63
N ILE A 317 -28.78 1.86 7.51
CA ILE A 317 -28.79 2.77 8.66
C ILE A 317 -29.92 3.78 8.50
N LYS A 318 -30.52 4.20 9.62
CA LYS A 318 -31.50 5.28 9.60
C LYS A 318 -30.79 6.60 9.33
N PHE A 319 -31.24 7.30 8.29
CA PHE A 319 -30.68 8.55 7.86
C PHE A 319 -31.76 9.63 7.82
N LEU A 320 -31.43 10.81 8.32
CA LEU A 320 -32.38 11.89 8.51
C LEU A 320 -32.81 12.48 7.15
N ASP A 321 -34.10 12.45 6.87
CA ASP A 321 -34.68 13.12 5.70
C ASP A 321 -34.85 14.62 6.01
N SER A 322 -33.96 15.43 5.46
CA SER A 322 -33.98 16.88 5.65
C SER A 322 -35.19 17.58 5.06
N LYS A 323 -35.81 17.04 3.99
CA LYS A 323 -36.97 17.63 3.32
C LYS A 323 -38.24 17.45 4.15
N ARG A 324 -38.35 16.31 4.84
CA ARG A 324 -39.54 15.92 5.62
C ARG A 324 -39.40 16.15 7.13
N SER A 325 -38.21 16.52 7.59
CA SER A 325 -37.96 16.86 8.99
C SER A 325 -38.10 18.35 9.28
N SER A 326 -38.75 18.69 10.41
CA SER A 326 -38.89 20.07 10.87
C SER A 326 -37.54 20.75 11.07
N LEU A 327 -37.41 22.02 10.66
CA LEU A 327 -36.20 22.83 10.86
C LEU A 327 -35.79 22.86 12.34
N TYR A 328 -36.75 23.08 13.25
CA TYR A 328 -36.50 23.15 14.69
C TYR A 328 -36.06 21.81 15.27
N GLY A 329 -36.61 20.69 14.78
CA GLY A 329 -36.21 19.34 15.19
C GLY A 329 -34.77 19.01 14.78
N ARG A 330 -34.31 19.54 13.65
CA ARG A 330 -32.94 19.34 13.15
C ARG A 330 -31.90 20.25 13.80
N VAL A 331 -32.24 21.52 14.02
CA VAL A 331 -31.32 22.53 14.59
C VAL A 331 -31.16 22.33 16.10
N PHE A 332 -32.24 22.01 16.81
CA PHE A 332 -32.24 21.78 18.26
C PHE A 332 -32.48 20.29 18.56
N TYR A 333 -31.63 19.43 18.02
CA TYR A 333 -31.76 18.00 18.19
C TYR A 333 -31.45 17.57 19.64
N ILE A 334 -32.43 16.96 20.29
CA ILE A 334 -32.33 16.32 21.60
C ILE A 334 -32.90 14.91 21.42
N PRO A 335 -32.07 13.85 21.65
CA PRO A 335 -32.52 12.47 21.54
C PRO A 335 -33.84 12.23 22.28
N PHE A 336 -34.75 11.45 21.69
CA PHE A 336 -36.08 11.10 22.24
C PHE A 336 -37.10 12.25 22.37
N VAL A 337 -36.67 13.53 22.44
CA VAL A 337 -37.56 14.68 22.66
C VAL A 337 -37.92 15.40 21.37
N THR A 338 -36.93 15.75 20.56
CA THR A 338 -37.16 16.43 19.27
C THR A 338 -37.06 15.48 18.08
N GLU A 339 -36.61 14.25 18.33
CA GLU A 339 -36.56 13.15 17.35
C GLU A 339 -37.93 12.82 16.74
N ARG A 340 -39.03 12.96 17.49
CA ARG A 340 -40.41 12.85 16.98
C ARG A 340 -40.76 13.85 15.87
N TRP A 341 -39.98 14.92 15.71
CA TRP A 341 -40.16 15.92 14.64
C TRP A 341 -39.20 15.69 13.46
N CYS A 342 -38.41 14.63 13.53
CA CYS A 342 -37.47 14.18 12.51
C CYS A 342 -38.02 12.94 11.81
N SER A 343 -38.00 12.96 10.48
CA SER A 343 -38.31 11.80 9.65
C SER A 343 -37.02 11.14 9.19
N TYR A 344 -36.97 9.81 9.21
CA TYR A 344 -35.80 9.04 8.80
C TYR A 344 -36.14 8.11 7.65
N VAL A 345 -35.24 8.06 6.67
CA VAL A 345 -35.22 7.13 5.55
C VAL A 345 -34.12 6.10 5.75
N ASN A 346 -34.15 5.00 5.00
CA ASN A 346 -33.08 4.01 5.05
C ASN A 346 -31.96 4.43 4.10
N TYR A 347 -30.73 4.46 4.61
CA TYR A 347 -29.53 4.64 3.81
C TYR A 347 -28.82 3.30 3.71
N ASN A 348 -28.79 2.78 2.50
CA ASN A 348 -28.47 1.39 2.22
C ASN A 348 -27.14 1.26 1.49
N LEU A 349 -26.36 0.28 1.92
CA LEU A 349 -25.32 -0.33 1.11
C LEU A 349 -25.93 -1.57 0.45
N LEU A 350 -26.04 -1.52 -0.87
CA LEU A 350 -26.55 -2.59 -1.70
C LEU A 350 -25.38 -3.35 -2.33
N ARG A 351 -25.47 -4.68 -2.38
CA ARG A 351 -24.58 -5.56 -3.12
C ARG A 351 -25.35 -6.17 -4.28
N ARG A 352 -24.73 -6.23 -5.44
CA ARG A 352 -25.35 -6.83 -6.61
C ARG A 352 -25.42 -8.35 -6.48
N ILE A 353 -26.60 -8.93 -6.71
CA ILE A 353 -26.79 -10.37 -6.79
C ILE A 353 -26.31 -10.82 -8.16
N LYS A 354 -25.15 -11.48 -8.21
CA LYS A 354 -24.68 -12.12 -9.44
C LYS A 354 -25.46 -13.41 -9.60
N ALA A 355 -26.25 -13.55 -10.67
CA ALA A 355 -26.85 -14.83 -11.02
C ALA A 355 -25.71 -15.85 -11.17
N ASP A 356 -25.76 -16.94 -10.39
CA ASP A 356 -24.88 -18.09 -10.59
C ASP A 356 -25.03 -18.52 -12.05
N ARG A 357 -23.96 -18.35 -12.82
CA ARG A 357 -23.83 -19.06 -14.10
C ARG A 357 -23.55 -20.51 -13.70
N GLY A 358 -24.60 -21.32 -13.70
CA GLY A 358 -24.53 -22.76 -13.55
C GLY A 358 -23.64 -23.41 -14.60
#